data_AF-A0A818K0G3-F1
#
_entry.id   AF-A0A818K0G3-F1
#
_cell.length_a   1.000
_cell.length_b   1.000
_cell.length_c   1.000
_cell.angle_alpha   90.00
_cell.angle_beta   90.00
_cell.angle_gamma   90.00
#
_symmetry.space_group_name_H-M   'P 1'
#
loop_
_entity.id
_entity.type
_entity.pdbx_description
1 polymer ?
#
loop_
_entity_poly.entity_id
_entity_poly.type
_entity_poly.pdbx_seq_one_letter_code
_entity_poly.pdbx_strand_id
1 'polypeptide(L)'
;MAPNGSNWFLGYITEACSHGFQYLYNNVGGAIETMSNFWRLVAYEIINEPWAGNYLKNPFLLLPGIAGTTNLQPFYERIAKAIRSVDDDTLIFYEPVTWGVRLNGKYFGTEFTHVPGGDNYRNRSVLSYHYYCIILSLESVPGNSTIPLFDRVLCDDIEESLLFRSVRHDLAQLSGSAFLTEFGGCDDSPTCDEQLDWGLSAADNDQETIKRLSRVYARAIAGKPSTMEFIPTDRYFYLSYFIDTNIKQPTEIFVSPLQYPKSSYNITVNNALKWRVDPTNRNIILVEPSDQIINSKVQDVLGVFSIHPKV
;
A
#
# COMPACT_ATOMS: atom_id res chain seq x y z
N MET A 1 -0.35 -32.54 7.11
CA MET A 1 0.98 -32.16 6.59
C MET A 1 0.84 -32.09 5.08
N ALA A 2 0.91 -30.89 4.50
CA ALA A 2 1.00 -30.76 3.05
C ALA A 2 2.32 -31.41 2.59
N PRO A 3 2.35 -32.16 1.49
CA PRO A 3 3.60 -32.74 0.99
C PRO A 3 4.55 -31.61 0.57
N ASN A 4 5.84 -31.77 0.87
CA ASN A 4 6.90 -30.90 0.36
C ASN A 4 6.73 -30.67 -1.16
N GLY A 5 6.71 -29.40 -1.58
CA GLY A 5 6.56 -28.99 -2.98
C GLY A 5 5.12 -28.78 -3.47
N SER A 6 4.14 -28.67 -2.57
CA SER A 6 2.77 -28.27 -2.95
C SER A 6 2.62 -26.75 -2.92
N ASN A 7 2.18 -26.17 -4.04
CA ASN A 7 1.86 -24.74 -4.12
C ASN A 7 0.83 -24.39 -3.03
N TRP A 8 1.22 -23.55 -2.06
CA TRP A 8 0.43 -23.16 -0.90
C TRP A 8 -0.93 -22.57 -1.29
N PHE A 9 -1.00 -21.89 -2.45
CA PHE A 9 -2.24 -21.36 -3.02
C PHE A 9 -3.27 -22.47 -3.28
N LEU A 10 -2.84 -23.69 -3.62
CA LEU A 10 -3.74 -24.82 -3.81
C LEU A 10 -4.48 -25.22 -2.53
N GLY A 11 -4.02 -24.75 -1.35
CA GLY A 11 -4.76 -24.85 -0.11
C GLY A 11 -6.11 -24.10 -0.14
N TYR A 12 -6.17 -22.94 -0.81
CA TYR A 12 -7.39 -22.12 -0.89
C TYR A 12 -8.51 -22.80 -1.69
N ILE A 13 -8.17 -23.52 -2.76
CA ILE A 13 -9.14 -24.20 -3.62
C ILE A 13 -9.68 -25.51 -3.00
N THR A 14 -9.27 -25.87 -1.79
CA THR A 14 -9.84 -27.03 -1.10
C THR A 14 -11.24 -26.75 -0.58
N GLU A 15 -12.11 -27.76 -0.60
CA GLU A 15 -13.45 -27.69 0.01
C GLU A 15 -13.37 -27.28 1.48
N ALA A 16 -12.43 -27.86 2.23
CA ALA A 16 -12.25 -27.60 3.64
C ALA A 16 -11.90 -26.12 3.92
N CYS A 17 -10.97 -25.54 3.16
CA CYS A 17 -10.60 -24.13 3.31
C CYS A 17 -11.78 -23.21 2.98
N SER A 18 -12.41 -23.44 1.83
CA SER A 18 -13.57 -22.66 1.38
C SER A 18 -14.76 -22.74 2.35
N HIS A 19 -14.97 -23.90 2.97
CA HIS A 19 -15.97 -24.09 4.01
C HIS A 19 -15.60 -23.36 5.32
N GLY A 20 -14.32 -23.41 5.72
CA GLY A 20 -13.81 -22.72 6.90
C GLY A 20 -14.00 -21.20 6.83
N PHE A 21 -13.63 -20.58 5.71
CA PHE A 21 -13.87 -19.14 5.49
C PHE A 21 -15.37 -18.81 5.51
N GLN A 22 -16.22 -19.64 4.90
CA GLN A 22 -17.67 -19.39 4.97
C GLN A 22 -18.22 -19.54 6.40
N TYR A 23 -17.66 -20.45 7.21
CA TYR A 23 -18.03 -20.57 8.63
C TYR A 23 -17.64 -19.32 9.41
N LEU A 24 -16.45 -18.78 9.14
CA LEU A 24 -16.04 -17.49 9.67
C LEU A 24 -17.05 -16.41 9.27
N TYR A 25 -17.32 -16.21 7.97
CA TYR A 25 -18.22 -15.15 7.50
C TYR A 25 -19.68 -15.30 7.97
N ASN A 26 -20.17 -16.54 8.08
CA ASN A 26 -21.50 -16.84 8.62
C ASN A 26 -21.55 -16.80 10.14
N ASN A 27 -20.41 -16.56 10.79
CA ASN A 27 -20.28 -16.52 12.24
C ASN A 27 -20.71 -17.82 12.94
N VAL A 28 -20.39 -18.95 12.34
CA VAL A 28 -20.71 -20.26 12.92
C VAL A 28 -19.94 -20.43 14.23
N GLY A 29 -20.64 -20.79 15.30
CA GLY A 29 -20.03 -20.98 16.62
C GLY A 29 -19.48 -19.70 17.27
N GLY A 30 -19.82 -18.52 16.75
CA GLY A 30 -19.33 -17.23 17.28
C GLY A 30 -17.91 -16.86 16.84
N ALA A 31 -17.49 -17.35 15.67
CA ALA A 31 -16.13 -17.14 15.14
C ALA A 31 -15.78 -15.65 14.95
N ILE A 32 -16.71 -14.84 14.39
CA ILE A 32 -16.49 -13.40 14.21
C ILE A 32 -16.47 -12.70 15.57
N GLU A 33 -17.31 -13.06 16.55
CA GLU A 33 -17.23 -12.42 17.87
C GLU A 33 -15.89 -12.72 18.55
N THR A 34 -15.39 -13.95 18.41
CA THR A 34 -14.09 -14.35 18.95
C THR A 34 -12.97 -13.53 18.32
N MET A 35 -12.96 -13.42 16.99
CA MET A 35 -12.00 -12.61 16.24
C MET A 35 -12.14 -11.11 16.58
N SER A 36 -13.37 -10.60 16.68
CA SER A 36 -13.66 -9.22 17.05
C SER A 36 -13.15 -8.88 18.45
N ASN A 37 -13.30 -9.80 19.41
CA ASN A 37 -12.78 -9.61 20.77
C ASN A 37 -11.25 -9.60 20.82
N PHE A 38 -10.59 -10.39 19.97
CA PHE A 38 -9.14 -10.32 19.81
C PHE A 38 -8.70 -8.94 19.29
N TRP A 39 -9.33 -8.46 18.21
CA TRP A 39 -9.02 -7.15 17.59
C TRP A 39 -9.34 -5.93 18.47
N ARG A 40 -10.11 -6.08 19.55
CA ARG A 40 -10.29 -4.99 20.54
C ARG A 40 -9.01 -4.69 21.34
N LEU A 41 -8.06 -5.62 21.37
CA LEU A 41 -6.82 -5.49 22.16
C LEU A 41 -5.63 -5.04 21.30
N VAL A 42 -5.77 -5.14 19.99
CA VAL A 42 -4.73 -4.95 18.97
C VAL A 42 -5.45 -4.46 17.71
N ALA A 43 -5.21 -3.27 17.13
CA ALA A 43 -5.85 -2.88 15.86
C ALA A 43 -4.85 -2.49 14.76
N TYR A 44 -4.96 -3.26 13.66
CA TYR A 44 -4.04 -3.49 12.55
C TYR A 44 -4.88 -3.81 11.28
N GLU A 45 -4.21 -4.22 10.20
CA GLU A 45 -4.80 -4.95 9.06
C GLU A 45 -5.59 -6.18 9.52
N ILE A 46 -6.92 -6.18 9.29
CA ILE A 46 -7.87 -7.10 9.94
C ILE A 46 -7.62 -8.57 9.58
N ILE A 47 -7.31 -8.82 8.31
CA ILE A 47 -7.04 -10.16 7.79
C ILE A 47 -6.25 -10.02 6.49
N ASN A 48 -5.14 -10.74 6.43
CA ASN A 48 -4.32 -10.88 5.24
C ASN A 48 -5.00 -11.79 4.22
N GLU A 49 -5.10 -11.34 2.96
CA GLU A 49 -5.57 -12.14 1.82
C GLU A 49 -6.86 -12.94 2.07
N PRO A 50 -7.99 -12.28 2.39
CA PRO A 50 -9.24 -12.98 2.68
C PRO A 50 -9.71 -13.81 1.48
N TRP A 51 -10.12 -15.06 1.73
CA TRP A 51 -10.72 -15.91 0.68
C TRP A 51 -12.18 -15.56 0.42
N ALA A 52 -12.67 -15.85 -0.78
CA ALA A 52 -14.04 -15.52 -1.19
C ALA A 52 -15.16 -16.23 -0.41
N GLY A 53 -14.86 -17.34 0.26
CA GLY A 53 -15.83 -18.19 0.97
C GLY A 53 -16.14 -19.48 0.23
N ASN A 54 -17.32 -20.08 0.46
CA ASN A 54 -17.64 -21.41 -0.07
C ASN A 54 -18.11 -21.34 -1.54
N TYR A 55 -17.16 -21.22 -2.46
CA TYR A 55 -17.46 -21.14 -3.89
C TYR A 55 -18.04 -22.44 -4.47
N LEU A 56 -17.84 -23.60 -3.81
CA LEU A 56 -18.45 -24.87 -4.24
C LEU A 56 -19.97 -24.84 -4.08
N LYS A 57 -20.47 -24.15 -3.05
CA LYS A 57 -21.90 -23.89 -2.86
C LYS A 57 -22.41 -22.70 -3.69
N ASN A 58 -21.59 -21.66 -3.81
CA ASN A 58 -21.93 -20.47 -4.58
C ASN A 58 -20.77 -20.06 -5.50
N PRO A 59 -20.71 -20.58 -6.74
CA PRO A 59 -19.61 -20.32 -7.67
C PRO A 59 -19.42 -18.84 -8.01
N PHE A 60 -20.48 -18.04 -7.89
CA PHE A 60 -20.42 -16.61 -8.14
C PHE A 60 -19.48 -15.86 -7.20
N LEU A 61 -19.13 -16.42 -6.02
CA LEU A 61 -18.16 -15.83 -5.10
C LEU A 61 -16.76 -15.63 -5.73
N LEU A 62 -16.42 -16.37 -6.78
CA LEU A 62 -15.16 -16.19 -7.50
C LEU A 62 -15.18 -15.03 -8.51
N LEU A 63 -16.37 -14.53 -8.88
CA LEU A 63 -16.44 -13.32 -9.69
C LEU A 63 -15.98 -12.13 -8.84
N PRO A 64 -15.10 -11.25 -9.35
CA PRO A 64 -14.58 -10.16 -8.56
C PRO A 64 -15.73 -9.28 -8.06
N GLY A 65 -15.66 -8.92 -6.78
CA GLY A 65 -16.63 -8.07 -6.12
C GLY A 65 -17.79 -8.78 -5.41
N ILE A 66 -18.24 -9.94 -5.88
CA ILE A 66 -19.39 -10.64 -5.26
C ILE A 66 -19.06 -11.07 -3.83
N ALA A 67 -17.84 -11.57 -3.59
CA ALA A 67 -17.38 -11.88 -2.23
C ALA A 67 -17.24 -10.61 -1.37
N GLY A 68 -16.89 -9.47 -1.96
CA GLY A 68 -16.77 -8.17 -1.29
C GLY A 68 -18.07 -7.77 -0.61
N THR A 69 -19.17 -7.72 -1.37
CA THR A 69 -20.50 -7.37 -0.83
C THR A 69 -21.14 -8.47 0.02
N THR A 70 -20.96 -9.74 -0.38
CA THR A 70 -21.68 -10.86 0.24
C THR A 70 -21.08 -11.28 1.57
N ASN A 71 -19.75 -11.35 1.64
CA ASN A 71 -19.03 -11.94 2.77
C ASN A 71 -18.14 -10.92 3.49
N LEU A 72 -17.29 -10.19 2.75
CA LEU A 72 -16.25 -9.37 3.36
C LEU A 72 -16.79 -8.10 4.01
N GLN A 73 -17.70 -7.37 3.36
CA GLN A 73 -18.24 -6.13 3.92
C GLN A 73 -18.99 -6.38 5.25
N PRO A 74 -19.92 -7.35 5.35
CA PRO A 74 -20.57 -7.65 6.64
C PRO A 74 -19.58 -8.13 7.71
N PHE A 75 -18.53 -8.84 7.30
CA PHE A 75 -17.46 -9.28 8.20
C PHE A 75 -16.67 -8.10 8.77
N TYR A 76 -16.22 -7.18 7.90
CA TYR A 76 -15.48 -5.98 8.31
C TYR A 76 -16.34 -5.03 9.16
N GLU A 77 -17.62 -4.88 8.86
CA GLU A 77 -18.53 -4.06 9.66
C GLU A 77 -18.63 -4.54 11.11
N ARG A 78 -18.69 -5.85 11.34
CA ARG A 78 -18.75 -6.42 12.70
C ARG A 78 -17.46 -6.17 13.47
N ILE A 79 -16.32 -6.42 12.84
CA ILE A 79 -15.00 -6.23 13.47
C ILE A 79 -14.74 -4.75 13.72
N ALA A 80 -14.97 -3.89 12.72
CA ALA A 80 -14.80 -2.45 12.86
C ALA A 80 -15.68 -1.89 13.99
N LYS A 81 -16.95 -2.30 14.07
CA LYS A 81 -17.83 -1.91 15.19
C LYS A 81 -17.27 -2.33 16.55
N ALA A 82 -16.67 -3.51 16.65
CA ALA A 82 -16.05 -3.97 17.89
C ALA A 82 -14.79 -3.16 18.22
N ILE A 83 -13.91 -2.89 17.26
CA ILE A 83 -12.72 -2.04 17.42
C ILE A 83 -13.15 -0.63 17.85
N ARG A 84 -14.10 0.00 17.14
CA ARG A 84 -14.60 1.35 17.43
C ARG A 84 -15.32 1.48 18.78
N SER A 85 -15.72 0.37 19.40
CA SER A 85 -16.23 0.40 20.78
C SER A 85 -15.16 0.67 21.83
N VAL A 86 -13.87 0.56 21.48
CA VAL A 86 -12.72 0.74 22.38
C VAL A 86 -11.64 1.69 21.83
N ASP A 87 -11.59 1.90 20.52
CA ASP A 87 -10.62 2.77 19.83
C ASP A 87 -11.26 3.46 18.61
N ASP A 88 -11.51 4.77 18.71
CA ASP A 88 -12.14 5.56 17.65
C ASP A 88 -11.14 6.24 16.69
N ASP A 89 -9.83 6.14 16.95
CA ASP A 89 -8.82 6.96 16.29
C ASP A 89 -7.89 6.16 15.35
N THR A 90 -7.50 4.95 15.72
CA THR A 90 -6.51 4.17 14.96
C THR A 90 -7.02 3.83 13.55
N LEU A 91 -6.12 3.83 12.56
CA LEU A 91 -6.47 3.44 11.20
C LEU A 91 -6.85 1.96 11.13
N ILE A 92 -7.93 1.63 10.41
CA ILE A 92 -8.30 0.24 10.11
C ILE A 92 -7.92 -0.08 8.67
N PHE A 93 -7.08 -1.09 8.49
CA PHE A 93 -6.68 -1.61 7.19
C PHE A 93 -7.57 -2.81 6.84
N TYR A 94 -8.14 -2.80 5.64
CA TYR A 94 -9.05 -3.84 5.17
C TYR A 94 -8.76 -4.18 3.71
N GLU A 95 -8.83 -5.47 3.39
CA GLU A 95 -8.48 -6.00 2.08
C GLU A 95 -9.69 -6.52 1.33
N PRO A 96 -9.69 -6.47 -0.01
CA PRO A 96 -10.56 -7.31 -0.82
C PRO A 96 -10.00 -8.73 -0.93
N VAL A 97 -10.75 -9.63 -1.58
CA VAL A 97 -10.12 -10.86 -2.10
C VAL A 97 -8.96 -10.49 -3.03
N THR A 98 -7.90 -11.30 -3.11
CA THR A 98 -6.64 -10.95 -3.80
C THR A 98 -6.78 -10.66 -5.30
N TRP A 99 -7.87 -11.10 -5.94
CA TRP A 99 -8.20 -10.78 -7.34
C TRP A 99 -9.24 -9.66 -7.50
N GLY A 100 -9.79 -9.14 -6.40
CA GLY A 100 -10.82 -8.10 -6.39
C GLY A 100 -10.35 -6.72 -6.85
N VAL A 101 -9.03 -6.52 -6.97
CA VAL A 101 -8.42 -5.27 -7.47
C VAL A 101 -7.72 -5.42 -8.82
N ARG A 102 -7.74 -6.61 -9.45
CA ARG A 102 -6.93 -6.89 -10.65
C ARG A 102 -7.53 -6.37 -11.96
N LEU A 103 -8.83 -6.08 -11.98
CA LEU A 103 -9.52 -5.57 -13.17
C LEU A 103 -9.63 -4.05 -13.14
N ASN A 104 -10.29 -3.42 -14.10
CA ASN A 104 -10.32 -1.96 -14.21
C ASN A 104 -11.24 -1.25 -13.20
N GLY A 105 -11.76 -1.95 -12.19
CA GLY A 105 -12.71 -1.46 -11.17
C GLY A 105 -14.10 -1.06 -11.69
N LYS A 106 -14.22 -0.70 -12.97
CA LYS A 106 -15.49 -0.28 -13.59
C LYS A 106 -16.49 -1.42 -13.72
N TYR A 107 -15.97 -2.62 -13.99
CA TYR A 107 -16.70 -3.85 -13.95
C TYR A 107 -15.86 -4.80 -13.12
N PHE A 108 -16.38 -5.28 -11.99
CA PHE A 108 -15.73 -6.26 -11.12
C PHE A 108 -14.52 -5.68 -10.35
N GLY A 109 -14.79 -4.69 -9.49
CA GLY A 109 -13.84 -4.18 -8.50
C GLY A 109 -13.95 -4.90 -7.15
N THR A 110 -13.62 -4.20 -6.06
CA THR A 110 -13.83 -4.74 -4.70
C THR A 110 -15.31 -4.87 -4.36
N GLU A 111 -16.13 -4.00 -4.98
CA GLU A 111 -17.56 -3.82 -4.74
C GLU A 111 -17.93 -3.51 -3.28
N PHE A 112 -16.97 -3.06 -2.47
CA PHE A 112 -17.32 -2.44 -1.20
C PHE A 112 -18.18 -1.20 -1.47
N THR A 113 -19.24 -1.03 -0.68
CA THR A 113 -20.18 0.09 -0.80
C THR A 113 -19.88 1.22 0.18
N HIS A 114 -19.13 0.92 1.23
CA HIS A 114 -18.63 1.87 2.23
C HIS A 114 -17.40 1.29 2.94
N VAL A 115 -16.63 2.17 3.58
CA VAL A 115 -15.51 1.76 4.44
C VAL A 115 -16.01 1.04 5.70
N PRO A 116 -15.20 0.18 6.34
CA PRO A 116 -15.59 -0.48 7.59
C PRO A 116 -16.01 0.52 8.68
N GLY A 117 -17.19 0.29 9.27
CA GLY A 117 -17.81 1.16 10.27
C GLY A 117 -18.68 2.28 9.69
N GLY A 118 -18.71 2.42 8.36
CA GLY A 118 -19.51 3.41 7.65
C GLY A 118 -18.81 4.77 7.42
N ASP A 119 -19.54 5.69 6.78
CA ASP A 119 -18.99 6.92 6.21
C ASP A 119 -18.26 7.85 7.19
N ASN A 120 -18.62 7.81 8.47
CA ASN A 120 -17.95 8.60 9.52
C ASN A 120 -16.47 8.20 9.71
N TYR A 121 -16.09 7.01 9.24
CA TYR A 121 -14.75 6.46 9.39
C TYR A 121 -13.90 6.56 8.11
N ARG A 122 -14.39 7.21 7.05
CA ARG A 122 -13.65 7.40 5.78
C ARG A 122 -12.25 8.00 5.97
N ASN A 123 -12.07 8.85 6.98
CA ASN A 123 -10.80 9.49 7.29
C ASN A 123 -9.79 8.59 8.03
N ARG A 124 -10.20 7.38 8.43
CA ARG A 124 -9.40 6.45 9.25
C ARG A 124 -9.63 4.98 8.87
N SER A 125 -10.04 4.76 7.63
CA SER A 125 -10.12 3.45 7.01
C SER A 125 -9.24 3.46 5.75
N VAL A 126 -8.44 2.41 5.60
CA VAL A 126 -7.43 2.29 4.56
C VAL A 126 -7.68 1.00 3.79
N LEU A 127 -7.94 1.13 2.49
CA LEU A 127 -8.01 -0.01 1.59
C LEU A 127 -6.58 -0.55 1.41
N SER A 128 -6.26 -1.69 2.02
CA SER A 128 -5.03 -2.40 1.72
C SER A 128 -5.22 -3.35 0.54
N TYR A 129 -4.18 -3.49 -0.27
CA TYR A 129 -4.20 -4.33 -1.45
C TYR A 129 -2.79 -4.81 -1.79
N HIS A 130 -2.71 -5.96 -2.47
CA HIS A 130 -1.46 -6.58 -2.85
C HIS A 130 -1.24 -6.52 -4.35
N TYR A 131 0.03 -6.51 -4.78
CA TYR A 131 0.38 -6.65 -6.18
C TYR A 131 1.40 -7.77 -6.39
N TYR A 132 0.91 -8.85 -7.02
CA TYR A 132 1.71 -9.96 -7.53
C TYR A 132 1.33 -10.18 -8.99
N CYS A 133 2.30 -10.07 -9.90
CA CYS A 133 2.04 -10.35 -11.32
C CYS A 133 1.65 -11.81 -11.50
N ILE A 134 0.49 -12.06 -12.12
CA ILE A 134 -0.09 -13.41 -12.12
C ILE A 134 0.78 -14.40 -12.88
N ILE A 135 1.37 -13.96 -14.00
CA ILE A 135 2.21 -14.81 -14.87
C ILE A 135 3.44 -15.28 -14.10
N LEU A 136 4.07 -14.37 -13.34
CA LEU A 136 5.22 -14.69 -12.50
C LEU A 136 4.86 -15.50 -11.25
N SER A 137 3.61 -15.45 -10.80
CA SER A 137 3.11 -16.27 -9.68
C SER A 137 2.60 -17.66 -10.09
N LEU A 138 2.37 -17.89 -11.40
CA LEU A 138 1.86 -19.15 -11.92
C LEU A 138 2.95 -19.96 -12.66
N GLU A 139 4.02 -19.31 -13.11
CA GLU A 139 5.15 -19.94 -13.75
C GLU A 139 6.44 -19.70 -12.96
N SER A 140 7.12 -20.78 -12.55
CA SER A 140 8.45 -20.69 -11.94
C SER A 140 9.45 -20.20 -12.99
N VAL A 141 9.83 -18.91 -12.97
CA VAL A 141 10.88 -18.39 -13.84
C VAL A 141 12.23 -18.97 -13.40
N PRO A 142 12.96 -19.71 -14.27
CA PRO A 142 14.30 -20.19 -13.95
C PRO A 142 15.25 -19.01 -13.70
N GLY A 143 16.09 -19.09 -12.68
CA GLY A 143 16.68 -17.89 -12.05
C GLY A 143 17.86 -17.29 -12.75
N ASN A 144 18.31 -17.98 -13.77
CA ASN A 144 19.32 -17.45 -14.65
C ASN A 144 18.70 -16.93 -15.96
N SER A 145 17.38 -16.83 -16.03
CA SER A 145 16.66 -16.35 -17.22
C SER A 145 16.02 -15.00 -16.97
N THR A 146 16.23 -14.08 -17.92
CA THR A 146 15.52 -12.81 -17.96
C THR A 146 14.04 -13.07 -18.19
N ILE A 147 13.15 -12.44 -17.41
CA ILE A 147 11.71 -12.46 -17.67
C ILE A 147 11.47 -12.11 -19.15
N PRO A 148 10.75 -12.94 -19.92
CA PRO A 148 10.46 -12.66 -21.31
C PRO A 148 9.82 -11.29 -21.48
N LEU A 149 10.16 -10.60 -22.57
CA LEU A 149 9.70 -9.22 -22.81
C LEU A 149 8.17 -9.10 -22.75
N PHE A 150 7.45 -10.09 -23.27
CA PHE A 150 5.98 -10.09 -23.26
C PHE A 150 5.42 -10.22 -21.85
N ASP A 151 6.00 -11.07 -21.00
CA ASP A 151 5.55 -11.24 -19.62
C ASP A 151 5.83 -9.98 -18.81
N ARG A 152 6.98 -9.34 -19.04
CA ARG A 152 7.30 -8.05 -18.43
C ARG A 152 6.31 -6.95 -18.83
N VAL A 153 5.97 -6.83 -20.12
CA VAL A 153 4.96 -5.87 -20.59
C VAL A 153 3.58 -6.17 -20.01
N LEU A 154 3.21 -7.45 -19.89
CA LEU A 154 1.95 -7.86 -19.27
C LEU A 154 1.89 -7.46 -17.79
N CYS A 155 2.98 -7.67 -17.03
CA CYS A 155 3.07 -7.25 -15.64
C CYS A 155 3.08 -5.71 -15.51
N ASP A 156 4.11 -5.05 -16.05
CA ASP A 156 4.42 -3.64 -15.81
C ASP A 156 3.39 -2.69 -16.47
N ASP A 157 3.00 -2.96 -17.71
CA ASP A 157 2.19 -2.01 -18.49
C ASP A 157 0.69 -2.34 -18.49
N ILE A 158 0.30 -3.59 -18.21
CA ILE A 158 -1.10 -4.02 -18.30
C ILE A 158 -1.69 -4.33 -16.93
N GLU A 159 -1.19 -5.34 -16.21
CA GLU A 159 -1.74 -5.78 -14.92
C GLU A 159 -1.60 -4.69 -13.85
N GLU A 160 -0.39 -4.15 -13.67
CA GLU A 160 -0.13 -3.06 -12.73
C GLU A 160 -1.05 -1.86 -13.01
N SER A 161 -1.11 -1.46 -14.28
CA SER A 161 -1.93 -0.35 -14.73
C SER A 161 -3.43 -0.59 -14.52
N LEU A 162 -3.92 -1.82 -14.73
CA LEU A 162 -5.31 -2.18 -14.44
C LEU A 162 -5.59 -2.13 -12.95
N LEU A 163 -4.68 -2.67 -12.14
CA LEU A 163 -4.81 -2.70 -10.70
C LEU A 163 -4.87 -1.30 -10.09
N PHE A 164 -3.93 -0.42 -10.45
CA PHE A 164 -3.97 0.96 -9.96
C PHE A 164 -5.20 1.73 -10.46
N ARG A 165 -5.74 1.40 -11.63
CA ARG A 165 -7.04 1.95 -12.07
C ARG A 165 -8.18 1.44 -11.21
N SER A 166 -8.19 0.16 -10.83
CA SER A 166 -9.16 -0.41 -9.89
C SER A 166 -9.14 0.33 -8.56
N VAL A 167 -7.97 0.42 -7.94
CA VAL A 167 -7.81 1.07 -6.63
C VAL A 167 -8.25 2.53 -6.69
N ARG A 168 -7.89 3.27 -7.74
CA ARG A 168 -8.38 4.67 -7.93
C ARG A 168 -9.90 4.74 -8.08
N HIS A 169 -10.52 3.77 -8.75
CA HIS A 169 -11.96 3.71 -8.90
C HIS A 169 -12.65 3.42 -7.56
N ASP A 170 -12.17 2.43 -6.79
CA ASP A 170 -12.66 2.13 -5.44
C ASP A 170 -12.52 3.35 -4.51
N LEU A 171 -11.37 4.03 -4.53
CA LEU A 171 -11.15 5.25 -3.74
C LEU A 171 -12.10 6.40 -4.10
N ALA A 172 -12.45 6.54 -5.39
CA ALA A 172 -13.41 7.54 -5.84
C ALA A 172 -14.83 7.25 -5.33
N GLN A 173 -15.18 5.99 -5.10
CA GLN A 173 -16.50 5.57 -4.60
C GLN A 173 -16.56 5.56 -3.07
N LEU A 174 -15.62 4.88 -2.42
CA LEU A 174 -15.60 4.67 -0.98
C LEU A 174 -15.26 5.95 -0.22
N SER A 175 -14.43 6.82 -0.83
CA SER A 175 -13.71 7.91 -0.15
C SER A 175 -12.82 7.38 0.98
N GLY A 176 -11.51 7.55 0.86
CA GLY A 176 -10.56 7.06 1.87
C GLY A 176 -9.13 7.10 1.34
N SER A 177 -8.25 6.37 2.01
CA SER A 177 -6.87 6.16 1.60
C SER A 177 -6.66 4.70 1.18
N ALA A 178 -5.59 4.43 0.43
CA ALA A 178 -5.17 3.08 0.12
C ALA A 178 -3.68 2.88 0.43
N PHE A 179 -3.29 1.63 0.68
CA PHE A 179 -1.91 1.26 0.98
C PHE A 179 -1.58 -0.08 0.31
N LEU A 180 -0.48 -0.12 -0.46
CA LEU A 180 0.05 -1.36 -1.01
C LEU A 180 0.83 -2.07 0.10
N THR A 181 0.22 -3.06 0.75
CA THR A 181 0.77 -3.73 1.94
C THR A 181 1.68 -4.89 1.60
N GLU A 182 1.46 -5.55 0.46
CA GLU A 182 2.34 -6.61 -0.03
C GLU A 182 2.61 -6.51 -1.54
N PHE A 183 3.87 -6.73 -1.90
CA PHE A 183 4.35 -6.83 -3.27
C PHE A 183 5.73 -7.52 -3.23
N GLY A 184 6.15 -8.12 -4.34
CA GLY A 184 7.51 -8.69 -4.44
C GLY A 184 7.69 -10.08 -3.84
N GLY A 185 6.71 -10.98 -4.03
CA GLY A 185 6.84 -12.40 -3.70
C GLY A 185 7.12 -13.23 -4.95
N CYS A 186 7.97 -14.24 -4.81
CA CYS A 186 8.23 -15.26 -5.82
C CYS A 186 8.19 -16.63 -5.14
N ASP A 187 7.68 -17.65 -5.82
CA ASP A 187 7.54 -19.00 -5.27
C ASP A 187 8.91 -19.68 -5.02
N ASP A 188 8.91 -20.85 -4.35
CA ASP A 188 10.03 -21.75 -3.98
C ASP A 188 10.90 -22.22 -5.17
N SER A 189 11.44 -21.28 -5.91
CA SER A 189 12.37 -21.47 -6.99
C SER A 189 13.75 -21.00 -6.48
N PRO A 190 14.88 -21.68 -6.78
CA PRO A 190 16.26 -21.28 -6.40
C PRO A 190 16.73 -19.88 -6.87
N THR A 191 15.80 -19.15 -7.43
CA THR A 191 15.83 -17.95 -8.24
C THR A 191 15.14 -16.81 -7.49
N CYS A 192 14.22 -17.21 -6.61
CA CYS A 192 13.56 -16.40 -5.61
C CYS A 192 14.43 -16.26 -4.37
N ASP A 193 15.27 -17.23 -4.01
CA ASP A 193 16.34 -16.95 -3.04
C ASP A 193 17.13 -15.72 -3.53
N GLU A 194 17.44 -15.57 -4.81
CA GLU A 194 18.04 -14.34 -5.36
C GLU A 194 17.09 -13.13 -5.54
N GLN A 195 15.82 -13.15 -5.12
CA GLN A 195 14.86 -12.01 -5.19
C GLN A 195 14.21 -11.64 -3.83
N LEU A 196 14.02 -12.61 -2.94
CA LEU A 196 13.59 -12.43 -1.55
C LEU A 196 14.80 -12.25 -0.61
N ASP A 197 15.92 -12.95 -0.87
CA ASP A 197 17.21 -12.52 -0.35
C ASP A 197 17.50 -11.12 -0.95
N TRP A 198 17.24 -10.83 -2.24
CA TRP A 198 17.38 -9.47 -2.81
C TRP A 198 16.60 -8.35 -2.10
N GLY A 199 15.37 -8.62 -1.63
CA GLY A 199 14.48 -7.60 -1.07
C GLY A 199 14.79 -7.20 0.37
N LEU A 200 15.16 -8.14 1.24
CA LEU A 200 15.35 -7.87 2.68
C LEU A 200 16.66 -8.41 3.27
N SER A 201 17.24 -9.51 2.78
CA SER A 201 18.50 -10.08 3.31
C SER A 201 19.76 -9.65 2.53
N ALA A 202 19.61 -9.26 1.28
CA ALA A 202 20.58 -8.58 0.41
C ALA A 202 20.35 -7.07 0.50
N ALA A 203 19.26 -6.60 1.10
CA ALA A 203 19.30 -5.27 1.69
C ALA A 203 20.35 -5.18 2.83
N ASP A 204 20.81 -6.32 3.36
CA ASP A 204 21.95 -6.35 4.28
C ASP A 204 23.30 -6.63 3.57
N ASN A 205 23.33 -7.18 2.34
CA ASN A 205 24.57 -7.63 1.65
C ASN A 205 24.84 -7.05 0.24
N ASP A 206 23.86 -6.48 -0.45
CA ASP A 206 23.94 -5.91 -1.81
C ASP A 206 23.58 -4.42 -1.82
N GLN A 207 24.59 -3.59 -2.04
CA GLN A 207 24.47 -2.13 -2.02
C GLN A 207 23.57 -1.58 -3.14
N GLU A 208 23.37 -2.31 -4.24
CA GLU A 208 22.61 -1.82 -5.40
C GLU A 208 21.10 -1.86 -5.16
N THR A 209 20.60 -2.91 -4.51
CA THR A 209 19.16 -3.06 -4.21
C THR A 209 18.69 -2.15 -3.09
N ILE A 210 19.49 -2.01 -2.03
CA ILE A 210 19.25 -1.00 -0.99
C ILE A 210 19.19 0.37 -1.65
N LYS A 211 20.04 0.67 -2.63
CA LYS A 211 20.03 1.95 -3.32
C LYS A 211 18.75 2.15 -4.15
N ARG A 212 18.20 1.10 -4.78
CA ARG A 212 16.94 1.20 -5.55
C ARG A 212 15.71 1.46 -4.67
N LEU A 213 15.66 0.85 -3.48
CA LEU A 213 14.56 1.02 -2.51
C LEU A 213 14.75 2.27 -1.63
N SER A 214 16.00 2.63 -1.32
CA SER A 214 16.35 3.81 -0.53
C SER A 214 16.30 5.07 -1.40
N ARG A 215 15.12 5.68 -1.47
CA ARG A 215 14.84 6.89 -2.24
C ARG A 215 14.69 8.10 -1.33
N VAL A 216 14.72 9.30 -1.93
CA VAL A 216 14.24 10.51 -1.27
C VAL A 216 12.72 10.52 -1.31
N TYR A 217 12.08 10.81 -0.18
CA TYR A 217 10.62 10.94 -0.10
C TYR A 217 10.21 11.83 1.06
N ALA A 218 9.02 12.42 0.97
CA ALA A 218 8.41 13.15 2.07
C ALA A 218 7.75 12.16 3.05
N ARG A 219 8.20 12.16 4.30
CA ARG A 219 7.65 11.33 5.39
C ARG A 219 6.36 11.92 5.94
N ALA A 220 6.26 13.24 5.98
CA ALA A 220 5.09 14.00 6.39
C ALA A 220 5.03 15.32 5.61
N ILE A 221 3.85 15.76 5.20
CA ILE A 221 3.65 16.99 4.41
C ILE A 221 2.68 17.90 5.15
N ALA A 222 3.10 19.15 5.39
CA ALA A 222 2.29 20.20 6.00
C ALA A 222 1.35 20.85 4.97
N GLY A 223 0.44 20.05 4.42
CA GLY A 223 -0.53 20.48 3.42
C GLY A 223 -1.01 19.35 2.53
N LYS A 224 -1.61 19.71 1.39
CA LYS A 224 -2.15 18.73 0.43
C LYS A 224 -1.11 18.43 -0.66
N PRO A 225 -0.57 17.20 -0.75
CA PRO A 225 0.37 16.84 -1.80
C PRO A 225 -0.26 16.99 -3.19
N SER A 226 0.53 17.49 -4.14
CA SER A 226 0.17 17.56 -5.56
C SER A 226 1.02 16.60 -6.39
N THR A 227 2.34 16.64 -6.21
CA THR A 227 3.27 15.77 -6.97
C THR A 227 4.45 15.42 -6.09
N MET A 228 4.88 14.16 -6.12
CA MET A 228 6.13 13.71 -5.51
C MET A 228 6.78 12.71 -6.45
N GLU A 229 8.03 12.97 -6.80
CA GLU A 229 8.78 12.14 -7.75
C GLU A 229 10.24 12.06 -7.34
N PHE A 230 10.82 10.87 -7.50
CA PHE A 230 12.26 10.65 -7.43
C PHE A 230 12.71 9.94 -8.69
N ILE A 231 13.55 10.60 -9.48
CA ILE A 231 14.16 10.08 -10.71
C ILE A 231 15.52 9.47 -10.33
N PRO A 232 15.68 8.13 -10.29
CA PRO A 232 16.90 7.52 -9.77
C PRO A 232 18.12 7.74 -10.66
N THR A 233 17.93 7.82 -11.99
CA THR A 233 19.02 8.05 -12.96
C THR A 233 19.72 9.38 -12.72
N ASP A 234 18.91 10.41 -12.51
CA ASP A 234 19.38 11.79 -12.36
C ASP A 234 19.67 12.12 -10.90
N ARG A 235 19.23 11.24 -9.98
CA ARG A 235 19.11 11.51 -8.55
C ARG A 235 18.46 12.87 -8.36
N TYR A 236 17.28 13.03 -8.94
CA TYR A 236 16.48 14.25 -8.85
C TYR A 236 15.22 13.95 -8.04
N PHE A 237 14.98 14.74 -7.00
CA PHE A 237 13.74 14.68 -6.22
C PHE A 237 12.95 15.95 -6.45
N TYR A 238 11.63 15.80 -6.64
CA TYR A 238 10.69 16.90 -6.78
C TYR A 238 9.48 16.67 -5.89
N LEU A 239 9.07 17.71 -5.16
CA LEU A 239 7.86 17.74 -4.36
C LEU A 239 7.12 19.06 -4.58
N SER A 240 5.83 18.97 -4.86
CA SER A 240 4.91 20.11 -4.84
C SER A 240 3.67 19.79 -3.99
N TYR A 241 3.21 20.77 -3.22
CA TYR A 241 2.06 20.64 -2.34
C TYR A 241 1.42 21.99 -2.07
N PHE A 242 0.11 22.00 -1.85
CA PHE A 242 -0.61 23.18 -1.38
C PHE A 242 -0.41 23.32 0.11
N ILE A 243 0.18 24.44 0.53
CA ILE A 243 0.59 24.69 1.91
C ILE A 243 -0.65 24.88 2.81
N ASP A 244 -0.67 24.20 3.96
CA ASP A 244 -1.66 24.45 5.02
C ASP A 244 -0.97 25.08 6.25
N THR A 245 -1.21 26.37 6.46
CA THR A 245 -0.62 27.13 7.58
C THR A 245 -1.25 26.83 8.94
N ASN A 246 -2.32 26.03 8.99
CA ASN A 246 -2.87 25.52 10.25
C ASN A 246 -1.99 24.42 10.85
N ILE A 247 -1.25 23.69 10.02
CA ILE A 247 -0.26 22.69 10.44
C ILE A 247 0.99 23.42 10.94
N LYS A 248 1.40 23.13 12.19
CA LYS A 248 2.52 23.84 12.84
C LYS A 248 3.85 23.11 12.69
N GLN A 249 3.79 21.82 12.41
CA GLN A 249 4.94 20.98 12.16
C GLN A 249 5.43 21.19 10.72
N PRO A 250 6.74 21.10 10.47
CA PRO A 250 7.29 21.21 9.12
C PRO A 250 6.92 19.98 8.27
N THR A 251 7.00 20.15 6.96
CA THR A 251 7.13 19.01 6.04
C THR A 251 8.48 18.34 6.28
N GLU A 252 8.49 17.02 6.48
CA GLU A 252 9.69 16.21 6.71
C GLU A 252 10.08 15.44 5.45
N ILE A 253 11.29 15.65 4.94
CA ILE A 253 11.81 14.98 3.75
C ILE A 253 13.03 14.15 4.13
N PHE A 254 12.95 12.84 3.91
CA PHE A 254 14.09 11.95 4.08
C PHE A 254 14.98 12.00 2.84
N VAL A 255 16.28 12.17 3.07
CA VAL A 255 17.32 12.18 2.05
C VAL A 255 18.21 10.95 2.22
N SER A 256 18.16 10.04 1.26
CA SER A 256 18.96 8.82 1.31
C SER A 256 20.47 9.13 1.24
N PRO A 257 21.27 8.70 2.22
CA PRO A 257 22.73 8.82 2.16
C PRO A 257 23.36 7.92 1.10
N LEU A 258 22.63 6.91 0.60
CA LEU A 258 23.09 6.06 -0.52
C LEU A 258 22.95 6.76 -1.87
N GLN A 259 21.93 7.62 -2.00
CA GLN A 259 21.76 8.45 -3.19
C GLN A 259 22.69 9.67 -3.17
N TYR A 260 22.87 10.27 -2.00
CA TYR A 260 23.72 11.46 -1.81
C TYR A 260 24.74 11.27 -0.68
N PRO A 261 25.83 10.53 -0.94
CA PRO A 261 26.87 10.31 0.06
C PRO A 261 27.48 11.64 0.52
N LYS A 262 27.78 11.76 1.82
CA LYS A 262 28.34 12.99 2.43
C LYS A 262 27.49 14.25 2.18
N SER A 263 26.17 14.09 2.02
CA SER A 263 25.25 15.20 1.71
C SER A 263 25.67 15.96 0.44
N SER A 264 26.03 15.22 -0.62
CA SER A 264 26.44 15.76 -1.92
C SER A 264 25.25 16.23 -2.77
N TYR A 265 24.41 17.10 -2.21
CA TYR A 265 23.20 17.61 -2.87
C TYR A 265 23.03 19.12 -2.68
N ASN A 266 22.22 19.70 -3.55
CA ASN A 266 21.71 21.07 -3.47
C ASN A 266 20.18 21.01 -3.34
N ILE A 267 19.63 21.96 -2.59
CA ILE A 267 18.18 22.11 -2.41
C ILE A 267 17.74 23.41 -3.09
N THR A 268 16.65 23.32 -3.86
CA THR A 268 15.97 24.49 -4.40
C THR A 268 14.54 24.53 -3.85
N VAL A 269 14.10 25.72 -3.43
CA VAL A 269 12.71 25.99 -3.03
C VAL A 269 12.21 27.25 -3.70
N ASN A 270 10.89 27.34 -3.91
CA ASN A 270 10.28 28.61 -4.33
C ASN A 270 10.12 29.58 -3.15
N ASN A 271 9.76 30.84 -3.43
CA ASN A 271 9.63 31.91 -2.42
C ASN A 271 8.55 31.64 -1.35
N ALA A 272 7.67 30.65 -1.57
CA ALA A 272 6.65 30.27 -0.61
C ALA A 272 7.21 29.45 0.56
N LEU A 273 8.43 28.90 0.41
CA LEU A 273 9.01 27.96 1.35
C LEU A 273 10.38 28.43 1.84
N LYS A 274 10.73 27.95 3.02
CA LYS A 274 12.09 27.95 3.58
C LYS A 274 12.43 26.54 4.04
N TRP A 275 13.71 26.22 4.15
CA TRP A 275 14.15 24.89 4.56
C TRP A 275 15.34 24.95 5.51
N ARG A 276 15.51 23.89 6.29
CA ARG A 276 16.68 23.64 7.13
C ARG A 276 16.92 22.14 7.28
N VAL A 277 18.14 21.75 7.65
CA VAL A 277 18.42 20.37 8.06
C VAL A 277 17.91 20.16 9.48
N ASP A 278 17.35 18.98 9.77
CA ASP A 278 17.00 18.60 11.13
C ASP A 278 18.25 18.57 12.04
N PRO A 279 18.23 19.19 13.23
CA PRO A 279 19.39 19.27 14.10
C PRO A 279 19.79 17.93 14.74
N THR A 280 18.88 16.96 14.79
CA THR A 280 19.07 15.63 15.35
C THR A 280 19.37 14.57 14.29
N ASN A 281 18.95 14.79 13.04
CA ASN A 281 19.15 13.86 11.95
C ASN A 281 19.50 14.55 10.62
N ARG A 282 20.78 14.50 10.23
CA ARG A 282 21.29 15.12 8.99
C ARG A 282 20.65 14.60 7.69
N ASN A 283 19.95 13.46 7.74
CA ASN A 283 19.26 12.87 6.60
C ASN A 283 17.81 13.35 6.49
N ILE A 284 17.36 14.24 7.37
CA ILE A 284 16.02 14.84 7.33
C ILE A 284 16.14 16.33 7.00
N ILE A 285 15.38 16.75 6.00
CA ILE A 285 15.17 18.16 5.65
C ILE A 285 13.79 18.56 6.14
N LEU A 286 13.73 19.69 6.83
CA LEU A 286 12.52 20.29 7.34
C LEU A 286 12.18 21.49 6.47
N VAL A 287 10.97 21.48 5.91
CA VAL A 287 10.48 22.51 4.99
C VAL A 287 9.27 23.20 5.63
N GLU A 288 9.33 24.53 5.71
CA GLU A 288 8.34 25.37 6.38
C GLU A 288 7.85 26.45 5.41
N PRO A 289 6.63 26.99 5.59
CA PRO A 289 6.19 28.16 4.86
C PRO A 289 7.08 29.37 5.17
N SER A 290 7.31 30.23 4.17
CA SER A 290 8.03 31.48 4.40
C SER A 290 7.21 32.44 5.27
N ASP A 291 7.89 33.37 5.95
CA ASP A 291 7.22 34.30 6.88
C ASP A 291 6.17 35.16 6.15
N GLN A 292 6.38 35.43 4.86
CA GLN A 292 5.40 36.11 4.02
C GLN A 292 4.10 35.30 3.88
N ILE A 293 4.19 33.98 3.66
CA ILE A 293 3.02 33.10 3.54
C ILE A 293 2.30 33.01 4.89
N ILE A 294 3.04 32.86 5.98
CA ILE A 294 2.47 32.80 7.34
C ILE A 294 1.71 34.09 7.67
N ASN A 295 2.29 35.26 7.38
CA ASN A 295 1.72 36.56 7.74
C ASN A 295 0.54 36.96 6.85
N SER A 296 0.60 36.63 5.56
CA SER A 296 -0.42 37.03 4.59
C SER A 296 -1.71 36.21 4.67
N LYS A 297 -1.69 35.06 5.36
CA LYS A 297 -2.83 34.12 5.46
C LYS A 297 -3.42 33.72 4.10
N VAL A 298 -2.61 33.77 3.04
CA VAL A 298 -3.03 33.37 1.70
C VAL A 298 -3.25 31.85 1.68
N GLN A 299 -4.38 31.43 1.16
CA GLN A 299 -4.74 30.03 0.98
C GLN A 299 -4.30 29.52 -0.40
N ASP A 300 -4.24 28.21 -0.58
CA ASP A 300 -3.93 27.54 -1.85
C ASP A 300 -2.59 27.96 -2.47
N VAL A 301 -1.61 28.30 -1.64
CA VAL A 301 -0.25 28.61 -2.09
C VAL A 301 0.50 27.33 -2.41
N LEU A 302 0.99 27.22 -3.65
CA LEU A 302 1.81 26.09 -4.07
C LEU A 302 3.25 26.25 -3.56
N GLY A 303 3.67 25.32 -2.69
CA GLY A 303 5.06 25.13 -2.31
C GLY A 303 5.76 24.18 -3.29
N VAL A 304 6.99 24.50 -3.68
CA VAL A 304 7.81 23.65 -4.55
C VAL A 304 9.19 23.46 -3.93
N PHE A 305 9.61 22.21 -3.82
CA PHE A 305 10.89 21.78 -3.27
C PHE A 305 11.55 20.77 -4.21
N SER A 306 12.85 20.90 -4.43
CA SER A 306 13.62 19.89 -5.16
C SER A 306 15.01 19.67 -4.59
N ILE A 307 15.53 18.45 -4.79
CA ILE A 307 16.91 18.08 -4.51
C ILE A 307 17.56 17.60 -5.80
N HIS A 308 18.78 18.06 -6.05
CA HIS A 308 19.62 17.61 -7.14
C HIS A 308 21.07 17.40 -6.69
N PRO A 309 21.90 16.63 -7.41
CA PRO A 309 23.29 16.43 -7.05
C PRO A 309 24.08 17.75 -7.07
N LYS A 310 25.13 17.82 -6.25
CA LYS A 310 26.18 18.83 -6.46
C LYS A 310 26.89 18.51 -7.78
N VAL A 311 27.11 19.54 -8.59
CA VAL A 311 27.97 19.47 -9.79
C VAL A 311 29.41 19.24 -9.35
#